data_AF-A0AAW4BK96-F1
#
_entry.id   AF-A0AAW4BK96-F1
#
_cell.length_a   1.000
_cell.length_b   1.000
_cell.length_c   1.000
_cell.angle_alpha   90.00
_cell.angle_beta   90.00
_cell.angle_gamma   90.00
#
_symmetry.space_group_name_H-M   'P 1'
#
loop_
_entity.id
_entity.type
_entity.pdbx_description
1 polymer ?
#
loop_
_entity_poly.entity_id
_entity_poly.type
_entity_poly.pdbx_seq_one_letter_code
_entity_poly.pdbx_strand_id
1 'polypeptide(L)'
;ESLRQKGTEIVKFMKSKVDGWKEESGWGYSLYSTPSENLCTRFCSLDTKEFGVLVGVTDKGYYTNSFHLDVQKKVNPYDKIDFEMPYPELASGGFICYGEFPNMQRNIEALEDVWDYSYERVPYYGTNTPIDECYECGFSGEFTCTSKGFTCPKCGNHDPKKVSVTRRVCGYLGSPDARPFNSGKQEEVLRRVKHM
;
A
#
# COMPACT_ATOMS: atom_id res chain seq x y z
N GLU A 1 1.81 -7.57 19.65
CA GLU A 1 1.39 -6.71 20.76
C GLU A 1 2.37 -5.60 21.16
N SER A 2 3.46 -5.87 21.89
CA SER A 2 4.32 -4.78 22.44
C SER A 2 4.86 -3.80 21.39
N LEU A 3 5.33 -4.28 20.23
CA LEU A 3 5.82 -3.39 19.16
C LEU A 3 4.71 -2.56 18.50
N ARG A 4 3.48 -3.10 18.43
CA ARG A 4 2.32 -2.38 17.89
C ARG A 4 1.96 -1.21 18.79
N GLN A 5 1.94 -1.44 20.10
CA GLN A 5 1.70 -0.40 21.09
C GLN A 5 2.76 0.71 21.03
N LYS A 6 4.04 0.35 20.86
CA LYS A 6 5.10 1.36 20.65
C LYS A 6 4.84 2.20 19.39
N GLY A 7 4.36 1.58 18.31
CA GLY A 7 3.96 2.28 17.08
C GLY A 7 2.89 3.35 17.35
N THR A 8 1.80 2.98 18.03
CA THR A 8 0.72 3.94 18.35
C THR A 8 1.16 5.01 19.34
N GLU A 9 1.99 4.68 20.32
CA GLU A 9 2.56 5.64 21.29
C GLU A 9 3.42 6.70 20.60
N ILE A 10 4.24 6.33 19.63
CA ILE A 10 5.05 7.28 18.83
C ILE A 10 4.14 8.22 18.04
N VAL A 11 3.12 7.70 17.37
CA VAL A 11 2.18 8.53 16.58
C VAL A 11 1.37 9.46 17.49
N LYS A 12 0.94 8.98 18.66
CA LYS A 12 0.26 9.79 19.67
C LYS A 12 1.15 10.91 20.21
N PHE A 13 2.42 10.64 20.43
CA PHE A 13 3.39 11.68 20.81
C PHE A 13 3.51 12.74 19.72
N MET A 14 3.66 12.33 18.45
CA MET A 14 3.71 13.28 17.32
C MET A 14 2.44 14.13 17.24
N LYS A 15 1.26 13.53 17.40
CA LYS A 15 -0.02 14.25 17.43
C LYS A 15 -0.06 15.33 18.52
N SER A 16 0.40 15.01 19.74
CA SER A 16 0.46 16.00 20.82
C SER A 16 1.38 17.19 20.52
N LYS A 17 2.47 16.97 19.79
CA LYS A 17 3.39 18.06 19.38
C LYS A 17 2.74 18.95 18.32
N VAL A 18 2.08 18.34 17.34
CA VAL A 18 1.35 19.04 16.30
C VAL A 18 0.20 19.87 16.87
N ASP A 19 -0.53 19.34 17.85
CA ASP A 19 -1.60 20.07 18.54
C ASP A 19 -1.05 21.26 19.35
N GLY A 20 0.07 21.08 20.05
CA GLY A 20 0.75 22.18 20.74
C GLY A 20 1.18 23.29 19.77
N TRP A 21 1.75 22.95 18.62
CA TRP A 21 2.10 23.96 17.61
C TRP A 21 0.88 24.70 17.06
N LYS A 22 -0.25 24.01 16.93
CA LYS A 22 -1.51 24.62 16.50
C LYS A 22 -2.01 25.65 17.51
N GLU A 23 -1.93 25.33 18.80
CA GLU A 23 -2.29 26.25 19.89
C GLU A 23 -1.34 27.44 19.99
N GLU A 24 -0.02 27.21 19.90
CA GLU A 24 1.01 28.25 20.04
C GLU A 24 1.02 29.24 18.88
N SER A 25 0.79 28.76 17.66
CA SER A 25 0.99 29.55 16.44
C SER A 25 -0.31 30.05 15.80
N GLY A 26 -1.45 29.42 16.12
CA GLY A 26 -2.75 29.64 15.46
C GLY A 26 -2.90 28.99 14.08
N TRP A 27 -1.86 28.33 13.54
CA TRP A 27 -1.93 27.64 12.25
C TRP A 27 -2.49 26.22 12.38
N GLY A 28 -3.30 25.78 11.41
CA GLY A 28 -3.92 24.46 11.39
C GLY A 28 -2.96 23.31 11.07
N TYR A 29 -1.94 23.09 11.89
CA TYR A 29 -1.07 21.92 11.75
C TYR A 29 -1.85 20.63 11.97
N SER A 30 -1.45 19.58 11.24
CA SER A 30 -2.00 18.24 11.36
C SER A 30 -0.94 17.20 11.03
N LEU A 31 -1.08 16.01 11.62
CA LEU A 31 -0.17 14.90 11.37
C LEU A 31 -0.63 14.16 10.10
N TYR A 32 0.26 14.02 9.12
CA TYR A 32 -0.07 13.53 7.78
C TYR A 32 0.64 12.23 7.43
N SER A 33 -0.11 11.20 7.06
CA SER A 33 0.41 9.93 6.56
C SER A 33 0.83 10.07 5.10
N THR A 34 2.10 10.42 4.87
CA THR A 34 2.64 10.67 3.54
C THR A 34 2.44 9.47 2.59
N PRO A 35 1.95 9.66 1.35
CA PRO A 35 1.81 8.59 0.34
C PRO A 35 3.14 7.95 -0.13
N SER A 36 4.25 8.64 0.09
CA SER A 36 5.64 8.13 0.01
C SER A 36 6.05 7.39 -1.28
N GLU A 37 5.45 7.71 -2.44
CA GLU A 37 5.71 7.04 -3.73
C GLU A 37 7.19 6.85 -4.06
N ASN A 38 7.95 7.94 -4.00
CA ASN A 38 9.40 7.95 -4.23
C ASN A 38 10.20 8.06 -2.92
N LEU A 39 9.55 8.50 -1.83
CA LEU A 39 10.25 8.77 -0.58
C LEU A 39 10.64 7.49 0.15
N CYS A 40 9.81 6.44 0.08
CA CYS A 40 10.08 5.17 0.75
C CYS A 40 11.39 4.51 0.29
N THR A 41 11.71 4.57 -1.02
CA THR A 41 12.95 4.02 -1.58
C THR A 41 14.12 4.96 -1.36
N ARG A 42 13.88 6.28 -1.42
CA ARG A 42 14.90 7.29 -1.14
C ARG A 42 15.43 7.19 0.30
N PHE A 43 14.54 7.12 1.30
CA PHE A 43 14.95 6.97 2.70
C PHE A 43 15.67 5.65 2.94
N CYS A 44 15.11 4.53 2.47
CA CYS A 44 15.78 3.23 2.57
C CYS A 44 17.19 3.26 1.95
N SER A 45 17.37 3.92 0.81
CA SER A 45 18.68 4.03 0.14
C SER A 45 19.67 4.91 0.92
N LEU A 46 19.21 6.00 1.54
CA LEU A 46 20.07 6.86 2.36
C LEU A 46 20.50 6.13 3.64
N ASP A 47 19.55 5.47 4.31
CA ASP A 47 19.83 4.71 5.53
C ASP A 47 20.71 3.49 5.26
N THR A 48 20.56 2.84 4.10
CA THR A 48 21.45 1.74 3.69
C THR A 48 22.89 2.21 3.49
N LYS A 49 23.11 3.45 3.00
CA LYS A 49 24.46 4.00 2.83
C LYS A 49 25.14 4.28 4.17
N GLU A 50 24.37 4.71 5.16
CA GLU A 50 24.88 5.05 6.49
C GLU A 50 25.04 3.82 7.39
N PHE A 51 24.02 2.96 7.43
CA PHE A 51 23.91 1.87 8.40
C PHE A 51 24.07 0.47 7.81
N GLY A 52 24.24 0.37 6.48
CA GLY A 52 24.31 -0.90 5.77
C GLY A 52 22.96 -1.59 5.59
N VAL A 53 23.01 -2.85 5.16
CA VAL A 53 21.81 -3.68 4.96
C VAL A 53 21.40 -4.32 6.29
N LEU A 54 20.23 -3.93 6.79
CA LEU A 54 19.64 -4.38 8.04
C LEU A 54 18.44 -5.29 7.76
N VAL A 55 18.47 -6.50 8.30
CA VAL A 55 17.42 -7.51 8.10
C VAL A 55 16.08 -7.03 8.65
N GLY A 56 15.04 -7.09 7.81
CA GLY A 56 13.68 -6.65 8.13
C GLY A 56 13.46 -5.15 8.03
N VAL A 57 14.50 -4.35 7.76
CA VAL A 57 14.45 -2.88 7.71
C VAL A 57 14.85 -2.38 6.33
N THR A 58 16.13 -2.40 5.98
CA THR A 58 16.63 -1.86 4.70
C THR A 58 16.87 -2.92 3.63
N ASP A 59 16.89 -4.20 4.00
CA ASP A 59 17.04 -5.35 3.10
C ASP A 59 15.96 -5.47 2.01
N LYS A 60 14.77 -4.89 2.26
CA LYS A 60 13.66 -4.85 1.30
C LYS A 60 13.87 -3.81 0.19
N GLY A 61 14.74 -2.82 0.39
CA GLY A 61 14.95 -1.70 -0.55
C GLY A 61 13.85 -0.64 -0.54
N TYR A 62 12.88 -0.72 0.37
CA TYR A 62 11.82 0.27 0.59
C TYR A 62 11.30 0.22 2.03
N TYR A 63 10.68 1.31 2.48
CA TYR A 63 9.90 1.35 3.71
C TYR A 63 8.39 1.23 3.44
N THR A 64 7.69 0.54 4.34
CA THR A 64 6.23 0.46 4.34
C THR A 64 5.63 1.84 4.56
N ASN A 65 4.53 2.13 3.87
CA ASN A 65 3.90 3.44 3.93
C ASN A 65 3.25 3.69 5.30
N SER A 66 3.58 4.84 5.92
CA SER A 66 2.97 5.33 7.16
C SER A 66 2.79 4.24 8.25
N PHE A 67 1.54 3.87 8.50
CA PHE A 67 1.13 2.90 9.53
C PHE A 67 0.66 1.57 8.92
N HIS A 68 0.78 1.40 7.60
CA HIS A 68 0.29 0.20 6.94
C HIS A 68 0.99 -1.04 7.48
N LEU A 69 0.24 -2.13 7.56
CA LEU A 69 0.82 -3.44 7.81
C LEU A 69 1.77 -3.81 6.65
N ASP A 70 2.91 -4.41 6.97
CA ASP A 70 3.88 -4.85 5.97
C ASP A 70 3.23 -5.77 4.92
N VAL A 71 3.47 -5.45 3.65
CA VAL A 71 2.85 -6.11 2.49
C VAL A 71 3.12 -7.62 2.39
N GLN A 72 4.13 -8.14 3.09
CA GLN A 72 4.46 -9.58 3.13
C GLN A 72 3.70 -10.34 4.23
N LYS A 73 2.96 -9.64 5.11
CA LYS A 73 2.23 -10.28 6.20
C LYS A 73 0.95 -10.91 5.68
N LYS A 74 0.93 -12.25 5.66
CA LYS A 74 -0.28 -13.02 5.34
C LYS A 74 -1.31 -12.86 6.46
N VAL A 75 -2.32 -12.05 6.21
CA VAL A 75 -3.46 -11.78 7.09
C VAL A 75 -4.75 -11.76 6.28
N ASN A 76 -5.88 -12.00 6.93
CA ASN A 76 -7.19 -11.77 6.34
C ASN A 76 -7.49 -10.24 6.32
N PRO A 77 -8.48 -9.77 5.54
CA PRO A 77 -8.74 -8.33 5.41
C PRO A 77 -9.19 -7.69 6.73
N TYR A 78 -9.93 -8.41 7.56
CA TYR A 78 -10.45 -7.93 8.84
C TYR A 78 -9.32 -7.68 9.84
N ASP A 79 -8.40 -8.63 10.00
CA ASP A 79 -7.22 -8.50 10.86
C ASP A 79 -6.34 -7.30 10.45
N LYS A 80 -6.24 -7.05 9.13
CA LYS A 80 -5.50 -5.89 8.62
C LYS A 80 -6.20 -4.57 8.98
N ILE A 81 -7.52 -4.50 8.82
CA ILE A 81 -8.31 -3.32 9.21
C ILE A 81 -8.16 -3.08 10.72
N ASP A 82 -8.28 -4.11 11.55
CA ASP A 82 -8.13 -3.99 13.01
C ASP A 82 -6.70 -3.62 13.43
N PHE A 83 -5.69 -4.01 12.66
CA PHE A 83 -4.33 -3.56 12.88
C PHE A 83 -4.16 -2.06 12.61
N GLU A 84 -4.80 -1.55 11.56
CA GLU A 84 -4.63 -0.17 11.08
C GLU A 84 -5.61 0.83 11.73
N MET A 85 -6.76 0.37 12.25
CA MET A 85 -7.82 1.23 12.79
C MET A 85 -7.40 2.23 13.89
N PRO A 86 -6.36 2.01 14.73
CA PRO A 86 -6.00 2.99 15.75
C PRO A 86 -5.30 4.25 15.20
N TYR A 87 -4.78 4.21 13.98
CA TYR A 87 -3.92 5.27 13.44
C TYR A 87 -4.65 6.44 12.76
N PRO A 88 -5.76 6.26 12.02
CA PRO A 88 -6.49 7.36 11.38
C PRO A 88 -6.82 8.53 12.30
N GLU A 89 -7.29 8.26 13.52
CA GLU A 89 -7.60 9.32 14.49
C GLU A 89 -6.34 10.09 14.91
N LEU A 90 -5.21 9.40 15.08
CA LEU A 90 -3.94 10.01 15.48
C LEU A 90 -3.28 10.79 14.33
N ALA A 91 -3.44 10.34 13.09
CA ALA A 91 -2.87 10.95 11.88
C ALA A 91 -3.93 11.70 11.06
N SER A 92 -4.78 12.47 11.75
CA SER A 92 -6.00 13.08 11.19
C SER A 92 -5.80 14.10 10.08
N GLY A 93 -4.56 14.52 9.79
CA GLY A 93 -4.24 15.39 8.66
C GLY A 93 -4.34 14.68 7.31
N GLY A 94 -4.27 13.35 7.31
CA GLY A 94 -4.49 12.52 6.14
C GLY A 94 -4.02 11.09 6.38
N PHE A 95 -4.85 10.15 5.94
CA PHE A 95 -4.67 8.71 6.10
C PHE A 95 -5.46 7.98 5.02
N ILE A 96 -5.15 6.71 4.78
CA ILE A 96 -5.97 5.77 4.01
C ILE A 96 -5.58 4.36 4.44
N CYS A 97 -6.52 3.43 4.48
CA CYS A 97 -6.27 2.01 4.65
C CYS A 97 -6.55 1.28 3.33
N TYR A 98 -5.81 0.22 3.02
CA TYR A 98 -5.98 -0.57 1.79
C TYR A 98 -6.15 -2.06 2.08
N GLY A 99 -7.01 -2.73 1.31
CA GLY A 99 -7.01 -4.20 1.20
C GLY A 99 -6.52 -4.64 -0.17
N GLU A 100 -5.71 -5.71 -0.21
CA GLU A 100 -5.24 -6.38 -1.42
C GLU A 100 -6.09 -7.61 -1.70
N PHE A 101 -6.75 -7.63 -2.86
CA PHE A 101 -7.68 -8.69 -3.25
C PHE A 101 -7.28 -9.28 -4.61
N PRO A 102 -7.65 -10.56 -4.87
CA PRO A 102 -7.62 -11.11 -6.22
C PRO A 102 -8.70 -10.42 -7.09
N ASN A 103 -8.91 -10.92 -8.31
CA ASN A 103 -10.05 -10.46 -9.11
C ASN A 103 -11.38 -10.83 -8.42
N MET A 104 -12.11 -9.80 -7.97
CA MET A 104 -13.37 -9.94 -7.22
C MET A 104 -14.63 -9.92 -8.10
N GLN A 105 -14.54 -9.85 -9.43
CA GLN A 105 -15.71 -9.73 -10.33
C GLN A 105 -16.72 -10.87 -10.17
N ARG A 106 -16.27 -12.05 -9.71
CA ARG A 106 -17.11 -13.23 -9.47
C ARG A 106 -17.46 -13.45 -8.00
N ASN A 107 -17.04 -12.57 -7.10
CA ASN A 107 -17.27 -12.68 -5.66
C ASN A 107 -17.48 -11.29 -5.04
N ILE A 108 -18.44 -10.54 -5.58
CA ILE A 108 -18.72 -9.17 -5.13
C ILE A 108 -19.28 -9.12 -3.70
N GLU A 109 -19.98 -10.18 -3.26
CA GLU A 109 -20.54 -10.31 -1.91
C GLU A 109 -19.44 -10.30 -0.86
N ALA A 110 -18.35 -11.06 -1.06
CA ALA A 110 -17.22 -11.04 -0.14
C ALA A 110 -16.48 -9.69 -0.12
N LEU A 111 -16.55 -8.90 -1.20
CA LEU A 111 -16.01 -7.55 -1.21
C LEU A 111 -16.89 -6.60 -0.39
N GLU A 112 -18.20 -6.72 -0.52
CA GLU A 112 -19.19 -5.97 0.27
C GLU A 112 -19.05 -6.26 1.77
N ASP A 113 -18.89 -7.53 2.17
CA ASP A 113 -18.66 -7.91 3.58
C ASP A 113 -17.46 -7.19 4.20
N VAL A 114 -16.38 -7.00 3.43
CA VAL A 114 -15.20 -6.27 3.92
C VAL A 114 -15.46 -4.76 3.96
N TRP A 115 -16.22 -4.21 3.00
CA TRP A 115 -16.59 -2.80 3.01
C TRP A 115 -17.46 -2.47 4.21
N ASP A 116 -18.48 -3.28 4.49
CA ASP A 116 -19.34 -3.15 5.66
C ASP A 116 -18.53 -3.21 6.96
N TYR A 117 -17.59 -4.16 7.06
CA TYR A 117 -16.69 -4.24 8.20
C TYR A 117 -15.82 -2.99 8.36
N SER A 118 -15.32 -2.45 7.23
CA SER A 118 -14.46 -1.26 7.20
C SER A 118 -15.22 0.02 7.55
N TYR A 119 -16.50 0.12 7.20
CA TYR A 119 -17.32 1.32 7.35
C TYR A 119 -17.39 1.80 8.80
N GLU A 120 -17.48 0.87 9.75
CA GLU A 120 -17.55 1.19 11.18
C GLU A 120 -16.17 1.36 11.85
N ARG A 121 -15.06 1.10 11.13
CA ARG A 121 -13.71 1.00 11.72
C ARG A 121 -12.70 1.99 11.18
N VAL A 122 -12.72 2.24 9.87
CA VAL A 122 -11.72 3.09 9.19
C VAL A 122 -12.42 4.13 8.31
N PRO A 123 -12.12 5.43 8.45
CA PRO A 123 -12.88 6.48 7.76
C PRO A 123 -12.59 6.58 6.25
N TYR A 124 -11.44 6.08 5.80
CA TYR A 124 -11.05 6.09 4.40
C TYR A 124 -10.37 4.78 4.04
N TYR A 125 -11.07 3.95 3.27
CA TYR A 125 -10.64 2.62 2.86
C TYR A 125 -10.65 2.48 1.34
N GLY A 126 -9.64 1.79 0.80
CA GLY A 126 -9.53 1.47 -0.62
C GLY A 126 -9.35 -0.02 -0.85
N THR A 127 -9.90 -0.51 -1.95
CA THR A 127 -9.72 -1.89 -2.41
C THR A 127 -8.80 -1.93 -3.61
N ASN A 128 -7.75 -2.73 -3.52
CA ASN A 128 -6.82 -3.00 -4.60
C ASN A 128 -7.17 -4.36 -5.22
N THR A 129 -7.75 -4.33 -6.42
CA THR A 129 -7.96 -5.51 -7.27
C THR A 129 -7.13 -5.34 -8.54
N PRO A 130 -6.56 -6.42 -9.10
CA PRO A 130 -5.96 -6.38 -10.44
C PRO A 130 -7.04 -6.06 -11.49
N ILE A 131 -6.70 -5.22 -12.45
CA ILE A 131 -7.54 -4.90 -13.61
C ILE A 131 -6.63 -4.93 -14.83
N ASP A 132 -6.56 -6.10 -15.49
CA ASP A 132 -5.70 -6.28 -16.65
C ASP A 132 -6.46 -6.81 -17.86
N GLU A 133 -5.99 -6.40 -19.03
CA GLU A 133 -6.51 -6.80 -20.32
C GLU A 133 -5.38 -7.02 -21.32
N CYS A 134 -5.44 -8.13 -22.06
CA CYS A 134 -4.53 -8.44 -23.15
C CYS A 134 -5.22 -8.27 -24.50
N TYR A 135 -4.82 -7.26 -25.27
CA TYR A 135 -5.41 -6.97 -26.57
C TYR A 135 -5.04 -7.98 -27.67
N GLU A 136 -3.98 -8.78 -27.48
CA GLU A 136 -3.62 -9.84 -28.44
C GLU A 136 -4.51 -11.09 -28.38
N CYS A 137 -4.95 -11.50 -27.20
CA CYS A 137 -5.68 -12.76 -27.02
C CYS A 137 -7.04 -12.62 -26.30
N GLY A 138 -7.43 -11.38 -25.99
CA GLY A 138 -8.68 -11.02 -25.30
C GLY A 138 -8.75 -11.51 -23.85
N PHE A 139 -7.62 -11.83 -23.21
CA PHE A 139 -7.63 -12.24 -21.80
C PHE A 139 -7.94 -11.03 -20.91
N SER A 140 -8.90 -11.18 -20.01
CA SER A 140 -9.17 -10.25 -18.91
C SER A 140 -9.06 -11.00 -17.59
N GLY A 141 -8.21 -10.50 -16.69
CA GLY A 141 -7.84 -11.21 -15.47
C GLY A 141 -6.61 -10.59 -14.82
N GLU A 142 -5.92 -11.33 -13.96
CA GLU A 142 -4.66 -10.89 -13.34
C GLU A 142 -3.45 -11.40 -14.13
N PHE A 143 -2.56 -10.49 -14.51
CA PHE A 143 -1.31 -10.80 -15.16
C PHE A 143 -0.26 -11.26 -14.16
N THR A 144 0.65 -12.12 -14.60
CA THR A 144 1.78 -12.55 -13.78
C THR A 144 2.77 -11.39 -13.65
N CYS A 145 3.04 -10.98 -12.41
CA CYS A 145 4.07 -9.98 -12.12
C CYS A 145 5.46 -10.63 -12.07
N THR A 146 6.44 -9.99 -12.70
CA THR A 146 7.85 -10.42 -12.77
C THR A 146 8.76 -9.24 -12.43
N SER A 147 10.06 -9.47 -12.28
CA SER A 147 11.04 -8.39 -12.11
C SER A 147 11.14 -7.44 -13.31
N LYS A 148 10.62 -7.83 -14.48
CA LYS A 148 10.64 -7.04 -15.72
C LYS A 148 9.30 -6.37 -16.06
N GLY A 149 8.27 -6.54 -15.22
CA GLY A 149 6.92 -6.04 -15.47
C GLY A 149 5.87 -7.16 -15.45
N PHE A 150 4.86 -7.06 -16.29
CA PHE A 150 3.69 -7.94 -16.27
C PHE A 150 3.57 -8.76 -17.55
N THR A 151 3.11 -10.00 -17.42
CA THR A 151 2.95 -10.93 -18.56
C THR A 151 1.57 -11.57 -18.56
N CYS A 152 0.93 -11.58 -19.72
CA CYS A 152 -0.35 -12.23 -19.92
C CYS A 152 -0.20 -13.75 -19.70
N PRO A 153 -0.96 -14.37 -18.77
CA PRO A 153 -0.82 -15.78 -18.46
C PRO A 153 -1.37 -16.70 -19.56
N LYS A 154 -2.20 -16.17 -20.46
CA LYS A 154 -2.84 -16.94 -21.54
C LYS A 154 -1.95 -17.07 -22.78
N CYS A 155 -1.23 -16.03 -23.17
CA CYS A 155 -0.44 -16.02 -24.41
C CYS A 155 1.01 -15.57 -24.27
N GLY A 156 1.46 -15.17 -23.06
CA GLY A 156 2.82 -14.69 -22.83
C GLY A 156 3.09 -13.26 -23.32
N ASN A 157 2.07 -12.55 -23.80
CA ASN A 157 2.21 -11.16 -24.25
C ASN A 157 2.66 -10.25 -23.08
N HIS A 158 3.64 -9.41 -23.38
CA HIS A 158 4.21 -8.41 -22.49
C HIS A 158 4.55 -7.12 -23.24
N ASP A 159 4.02 -6.93 -24.46
CA ASP A 159 4.16 -5.70 -25.23
C ASP A 159 3.30 -4.60 -24.59
N PRO A 160 3.89 -3.51 -24.06
CA PRO A 160 3.16 -2.42 -23.41
C PRO A 160 2.10 -1.75 -24.30
N LYS A 161 2.21 -1.86 -25.63
CA LYS A 161 1.21 -1.29 -26.55
C LYS A 161 -0.03 -2.16 -26.72
N LYS A 162 0.03 -3.41 -26.25
CA LYS A 162 -0.99 -4.43 -26.47
C LYS A 162 -1.50 -5.07 -25.18
N VAL A 163 -1.17 -4.46 -24.05
CA VAL A 163 -1.68 -4.83 -22.73
C VAL A 163 -2.14 -3.56 -22.04
N SER A 164 -3.09 -3.69 -21.14
CA SER A 164 -3.43 -2.67 -20.14
C SER A 164 -3.33 -3.34 -18.80
N VAL A 165 -2.42 -2.85 -17.95
CA VAL A 165 -2.26 -3.35 -16.58
C VAL A 165 -2.52 -2.18 -15.67
N THR A 166 -3.46 -2.29 -14.74
CA THR A 166 -3.74 -1.20 -13.80
C THR A 166 -3.50 -1.66 -12.36
N ARG A 167 -2.65 -0.93 -11.63
CA ARG A 167 -2.34 -1.22 -10.22
C ARG A 167 -2.41 0.04 -9.38
N ARG A 168 -2.83 -0.11 -8.13
CA ARG A 168 -2.71 0.94 -7.09
C ARG A 168 -1.61 0.55 -6.12
N VAL A 169 -0.51 1.30 -6.13
CA VAL A 169 0.62 1.00 -5.23
C VAL A 169 0.65 1.97 -4.04
N CYS A 170 0.57 3.27 -4.26
CA CYS A 170 0.81 4.26 -3.19
C CYS A 170 -0.33 5.26 -2.96
N GLY A 171 -1.43 5.16 -3.71
CA GLY A 171 -2.49 6.15 -3.68
C GLY A 171 -3.28 6.17 -4.98
N TYR A 172 -2.55 6.30 -6.09
CA TYR A 172 -3.13 6.45 -7.42
C TYR A 172 -3.12 5.14 -8.21
N LEU A 173 -4.09 5.01 -9.10
CA LEU A 173 -4.05 4.00 -10.16
C LEU A 173 -2.99 4.41 -11.18
N GLY A 174 -2.10 3.49 -11.49
CA GLY A 174 -1.08 3.65 -12.52
C GLY A 174 -1.09 2.50 -13.50
N SER A 175 -0.59 2.76 -14.70
CA SER A 175 -0.35 1.78 -15.75
C SER A 175 1.14 1.41 -15.77
N PRO A 176 1.60 0.41 -14.98
CA PRO A 176 3.01 0.05 -14.90
C PRO A 176 3.62 -0.40 -16.23
N ASP A 177 2.80 -0.85 -17.17
CA ASP A 177 3.21 -1.15 -18.55
C ASP A 177 3.65 0.13 -19.29
N ALA A 178 2.94 1.25 -19.12
CA ALA A 178 3.25 2.53 -19.76
C ALA A 178 4.25 3.39 -18.95
N ARG A 179 4.20 3.30 -17.62
CA ARG A 179 5.09 4.01 -16.68
C ARG A 179 5.59 3.05 -15.61
N PRO A 180 6.74 2.41 -15.85
CA PRO A 180 7.29 1.42 -14.93
C PRO A 180 7.49 1.98 -13.51
N PHE A 181 7.27 1.12 -12.52
CA PHE A 181 7.59 1.44 -11.13
C PHE A 181 9.09 1.62 -10.94
N ASN A 182 9.48 2.42 -9.94
CA ASN A 182 10.85 2.37 -9.44
C ASN A 182 11.15 0.98 -8.84
N SER A 183 12.42 0.61 -8.73
CA SER A 183 12.83 -0.75 -8.35
C SER A 183 12.25 -1.20 -7.01
N GLY A 184 12.30 -0.35 -5.98
CA GLY A 184 11.74 -0.70 -4.67
C GLY A 184 10.22 -0.85 -4.68
N LYS A 185 9.50 -0.10 -5.53
CA LYS A 185 8.05 -0.29 -5.72
C LYS A 185 7.71 -1.54 -6.51
N GLN A 186 8.53 -1.91 -7.50
CA GLN A 186 8.38 -3.19 -8.18
C GLN A 186 8.56 -4.34 -7.18
N GLU A 187 9.58 -4.26 -6.31
CA GLU A 187 9.80 -5.23 -5.23
C GLU A 187 8.65 -5.27 -4.23
N GLU A 188 8.11 -4.11 -3.84
CA GLU A 188 6.95 -4.04 -2.95
C GLU A 188 5.74 -4.76 -3.57
N VAL A 189 5.44 -4.52 -4.85
CA VAL A 189 4.31 -5.16 -5.56
C VAL A 189 4.52 -6.67 -5.68
N LEU A 190 5.74 -7.13 -5.99
CA LEU A 190 6.07 -8.55 -6.06
C LEU A 190 5.88 -9.27 -4.71
N ARG A 191 6.04 -8.54 -3.61
CA ARG A 191 5.95 -9.05 -2.24
C ARG A 191 4.56 -8.94 -1.62
N ARG A 192 3.62 -8.27 -2.28
CA ARG A 192 2.25 -8.11 -1.79
C ARG A 192 1.53 -9.44 -1.73
N VAL A 193 0.98 -9.76 -0.57
CA VAL A 193 0.08 -10.88 -0.38
C VAL A 193 -1.37 -10.42 -0.53
N LYS A 194 -2.20 -11.24 -1.16
CA LYS A 194 -3.65 -11.04 -1.18
C LYS A 194 -4.24 -11.51 0.15
N HIS A 195 -5.26 -10.80 0.63
CA HIS A 195 -5.91 -11.11 1.91
C HIS A 195 -7.04 -12.14 1.77
N MET A 196 -7.36 -12.54 0.54
CA MET A 196 -8.35 -13.56 0.18
C MET A 196 -7.76 -14.57 -0.81
#